data_AF-A0A2V7HJE3-F1
#
_entry.id   AF-A0A2V7HJE3-F1
#
_cell.length_a   1.000
_cell.length_b   1.000
_cell.length_c   1.000
_cell.angle_alpha   90.00
_cell.angle_beta   90.00
_cell.angle_gamma   90.00
#
_symmetry.space_group_name_H-M   'P 1'
#
loop_
_entity.id
_entity.type
_entity.pdbx_description
1 polymer ?
#
loop_
_entity_poly.entity_id
_entity_poly.type
_entity_poly.pdbx_seq_one_letter_code
_entity_poly.pdbx_strand_id
1 'polypeptide(L)'
;MPFRHPDRAHDLDTRIEHEVRERLEEAIDFVCLDALVRVRRARGLPAPVADNAADRAEYTQHVLAFLRVLDAEVPAADARRARGGADTEEARLLAAQVARARALPDYWQRFETLSARFLAEPASSGGERRGVLARLFGRS
;
A
#
# COMPACT_ATOMS: atom_id res chain seq x y z
N MET A 1 35.24 -9.88 29.71
CA MET A 1 35.28 -9.89 28.23
C MET A 1 33.87 -9.59 27.72
N PRO A 2 33.61 -8.50 26.98
CA PRO A 2 32.27 -8.20 26.50
C PRO A 2 31.99 -9.02 25.23
N PHE A 3 30.94 -9.83 25.24
CA PHE A 3 30.44 -10.56 24.08
C PHE A 3 29.72 -9.59 23.14
N ARG A 4 30.44 -9.01 22.18
CA ARG A 4 29.77 -8.46 20.99
C ARG A 4 29.45 -9.62 20.07
N HIS A 5 28.19 -10.07 20.07
CA HIS A 5 27.68 -10.89 18.98
C HIS A 5 27.40 -9.96 17.79
N PRO A 6 28.18 -10.02 16.70
CA PRO A 6 27.98 -9.16 15.53
C PRO A 6 26.62 -9.38 14.85
N ASP A 7 25.97 -10.51 15.11
CA ASP A 7 24.76 -10.97 14.43
C ASP A 7 23.44 -10.44 15.01
N ARG A 8 23.39 -10.14 16.33
CA ARG A 8 22.13 -9.77 17.00
C ARG A 8 21.49 -8.48 16.48
N ALA A 9 22.29 -7.52 16.05
CA ALA A 9 21.76 -6.26 15.52
C ALA A 9 21.17 -6.46 14.11
N HIS A 10 21.75 -7.35 13.32
CA HIS A 10 21.25 -7.69 11.98
C HIS A 10 19.96 -8.52 12.07
N ASP A 11 19.91 -9.47 13.01
CA ASP A 11 18.72 -10.25 13.34
C ASP A 11 17.55 -9.36 13.80
N LEU A 12 17.83 -8.39 14.68
CA LEU A 12 16.82 -7.44 15.14
C LEU A 12 16.33 -6.52 14.01
N ASP A 13 17.23 -5.99 13.17
CA ASP A 13 16.84 -5.14 12.03
C ASP A 13 15.93 -5.89 11.05
N THR A 14 16.27 -7.15 10.76
CA THR A 14 15.49 -8.05 9.90
C THR A 14 14.11 -8.33 10.50
N ARG A 15 14.06 -8.61 11.81
CA ARG A 15 12.79 -8.84 12.51
C ARG A 15 11.92 -7.57 12.51
N ILE A 16 12.49 -6.40 12.76
CA ILE A 16 11.74 -5.13 12.71
C ILE A 16 11.18 -4.92 11.30
N GLU A 17 11.98 -5.18 10.26
CA GLU A 17 11.49 -5.06 8.88
C GLU A 17 10.32 -6.00 8.59
N HIS A 18 10.41 -7.25 9.03
CA HIS A 18 9.33 -8.23 8.90
C HIS A 18 8.05 -7.78 9.60
N GLU A 19 8.13 -7.38 10.86
CA GLU A 19 6.96 -6.93 11.62
C GLU A 19 6.33 -5.67 11.02
N VAL A 20 7.14 -4.73 10.53
CA VAL A 20 6.65 -3.54 9.83
C VAL A 20 5.96 -3.91 8.53
N ARG A 21 6.52 -4.86 7.77
CA ARG A 21 5.90 -5.39 6.55
C ARG A 21 4.54 -6.02 6.85
N GLU A 22 4.46 -6.95 7.80
CA GLU A 22 3.20 -7.63 8.14
C GLU A 22 2.13 -6.64 8.59
N ARG A 23 2.48 -5.68 9.47
CA ARG A 23 1.54 -4.63 9.89
C ARG A 23 1.06 -3.77 8.74
N LEU A 24 1.94 -3.47 7.79
CA LEU A 24 1.58 -2.67 6.63
C LEU A 24 0.68 -3.45 5.66
N GLU A 25 0.97 -4.73 5.41
CA GLU A 25 0.12 -5.62 4.61
C GLU A 25 -1.28 -5.72 5.23
N GLU A 26 -1.40 -5.99 6.53
CA GLU A 26 -2.70 -6.02 7.21
C GLU A 26 -3.47 -4.70 7.14
N ALA A 27 -2.77 -3.58 7.31
CA ALA A 27 -3.40 -2.25 7.25
C ALA A 27 -3.90 -1.94 5.84
N ILE A 28 -3.12 -2.30 4.80
CA ILE A 28 -3.52 -2.17 3.40
C ILE A 28 -4.72 -3.08 3.11
N ASP A 29 -4.66 -4.34 3.54
CA ASP A 29 -5.74 -5.32 3.36
C ASP A 29 -7.05 -4.79 3.94
N PHE A 30 -7.01 -4.25 5.16
CA PHE A 30 -8.19 -3.66 5.80
C PHE A 30 -8.80 -2.53 4.98
N VAL A 31 -7.98 -1.58 4.52
CA VAL A 31 -8.43 -0.44 3.71
C VAL A 31 -9.00 -0.90 2.37
N CYS A 32 -8.33 -1.82 1.69
CA CYS A 32 -8.73 -2.29 0.37
C CYS A 32 -9.99 -3.19 0.42
N LEU A 33 -10.15 -4.00 1.46
CA LEU A 33 -11.38 -4.76 1.70
C LEU A 33 -12.57 -3.85 2.03
N ASP A 34 -12.38 -2.83 2.87
CA ASP A 34 -13.44 -1.86 3.17
C ASP A 34 -13.85 -1.08 1.90
N ALA A 35 -12.87 -0.65 1.09
CA ALA A 35 -13.14 -0.03 -0.20
C ALA A 35 -13.98 -0.96 -1.10
N LEU A 36 -13.59 -2.22 -1.26
CA LEU A 36 -14.31 -3.21 -2.07
C LEU A 36 -15.75 -3.41 -1.57
N VAL A 37 -15.94 -3.57 -0.26
CA VAL A 37 -17.27 -3.73 0.34
C VAL A 37 -18.13 -2.49 0.10
N ARG A 38 -17.59 -1.28 0.28
CA ARG A 38 -18.31 -0.02 0.03
C ARG A 38 -18.73 0.11 -1.42
N VAL A 39 -17.83 -0.17 -2.37
CA VAL A 39 -18.11 -0.13 -3.81
C VAL A 39 -19.25 -1.10 -4.16
N ARG A 40 -19.17 -2.34 -3.68
CA ARG A 40 -20.18 -3.36 -3.97
C ARG A 40 -21.53 -3.02 -3.35
N ARG A 41 -21.54 -2.54 -2.11
CA ARG A 41 -22.76 -2.09 -1.43
C ARG A 41 -23.42 -0.93 -2.17
N ALA A 42 -22.65 0.04 -2.65
CA ALA A 42 -23.17 1.16 -3.45
C ALA A 42 -23.80 0.70 -4.79
N ARG A 43 -23.36 -0.45 -5.33
CA ARG A 43 -23.91 -1.09 -6.52
C ARG A 43 -25.04 -2.10 -6.23
N GLY A 44 -25.44 -2.27 -4.96
CA GLY A 44 -26.45 -3.26 -4.56
C GLY A 44 -26.00 -4.72 -4.72
N LEU A 45 -24.68 -4.97 -4.78
CA LEU A 45 -24.09 -6.30 -4.92
C LEU A 45 -23.89 -6.97 -3.56
N PRO A 46 -23.88 -8.32 -3.48
CA PRO A 46 -23.56 -9.04 -2.26
C PRO A 46 -22.10 -8.80 -1.81
N ALA A 47 -21.80 -9.14 -0.56
CA ALA A 47 -20.43 -9.10 -0.03
C ALA A 47 -19.45 -9.90 -0.92
N PRO A 48 -18.17 -9.48 -0.99
CA PRO A 48 -17.17 -10.20 -1.76
C PRO A 48 -16.92 -11.60 -1.20
N VAL A 49 -16.61 -12.55 -2.07
CA VAL A 49 -16.31 -13.94 -1.71
C VAL A 49 -14.87 -14.26 -2.13
N ALA A 50 -14.07 -14.80 -1.20
CA ALA A 50 -12.64 -15.06 -1.44
C ALA A 50 -12.39 -15.99 -2.64
N ASP A 51 -13.25 -16.98 -2.85
CA ASP A 51 -13.13 -17.94 -3.94
C ASP A 51 -13.56 -17.38 -5.31
N ASN A 52 -14.18 -16.21 -5.35
CA ASN A 52 -14.56 -15.55 -6.60
C ASN A 52 -13.36 -14.84 -7.26
N ALA A 53 -12.99 -15.29 -8.46
CA ALA A 53 -11.87 -14.72 -9.21
C ALA A 53 -12.04 -13.24 -9.58
N ALA A 54 -13.27 -12.78 -9.83
CA ALA A 54 -13.54 -11.38 -10.14
C ALA A 54 -13.38 -10.49 -8.89
N ASP A 55 -13.84 -10.96 -7.73
CA ASP A 55 -13.69 -10.24 -6.46
C ASP A 55 -12.20 -10.13 -6.08
N ARG A 56 -11.42 -11.20 -6.28
CA ARG A 56 -9.96 -11.17 -6.11
C ARG A 56 -9.28 -10.18 -7.06
N ALA A 57 -9.70 -10.13 -8.32
CA ALA A 57 -9.13 -9.19 -9.28
C ALA A 57 -9.46 -7.73 -8.91
N GLU A 58 -10.69 -7.44 -8.49
CA GLU A 58 -11.09 -6.11 -8.02
C GLU A 58 -10.31 -5.73 -6.74
N TYR A 59 -10.10 -6.68 -5.82
CA TYR A 59 -9.27 -6.49 -4.63
C TYR A 59 -7.82 -6.11 -4.99
N THR A 60 -7.14 -6.89 -5.84
CA THR A 60 -5.77 -6.59 -6.28
C THR A 60 -5.67 -5.22 -6.96
N GLN A 61 -6.70 -4.81 -7.71
CA GLN A 61 -6.75 -3.47 -8.30
C GLN A 61 -6.81 -2.37 -7.22
N HIS A 62 -7.58 -2.57 -6.14
CA HIS A 62 -7.63 -1.62 -5.02
C HIS A 62 -6.29 -1.54 -4.28
N VAL A 63 -5.62 -2.68 -4.05
CA VAL A 63 -4.29 -2.73 -3.42
C VAL A 63 -3.28 -1.93 -4.24
N LEU A 64 -3.17 -2.20 -5.55
CA LEU A 64 -2.27 -1.46 -6.44
C LEU A 64 -2.62 0.03 -6.53
N ALA A 65 -3.91 0.38 -6.58
CA ALA A 65 -4.34 1.77 -6.61
C ALA A 65 -3.95 2.51 -5.31
N PHE A 66 -4.18 1.90 -4.16
CA PHE A 66 -3.85 2.49 -2.87
C PHE A 66 -2.34 2.62 -2.66
N LEU A 67 -1.57 1.57 -2.99
CA LEU A 67 -0.10 1.60 -2.96
C LEU A 67 0.49 2.72 -3.83
N ARG A 68 -0.08 2.98 -5.00
CA ARG A 68 0.33 4.11 -5.86
C ARG A 68 0.01 5.47 -5.25
N VAL A 69 -1.13 5.61 -4.58
CA VAL A 69 -1.47 6.83 -3.83
C VAL A 69 -0.45 7.07 -2.71
N LEU A 70 -0.13 6.03 -1.94
CA LEU A 70 0.91 6.11 -0.90
C LEU A 70 2.28 6.47 -1.49
N ASP A 71 2.64 5.89 -2.64
CA ASP A 71 3.94 6.15 -3.27
C ASP A 71 4.07 7.59 -3.78
N ALA A 72 3.00 8.16 -4.31
CA ALA A 72 2.96 9.53 -4.80
C ALA A 72 2.96 10.59 -3.69
N GLU A 73 2.35 10.29 -2.53
CA GLU A 73 2.02 11.29 -1.51
C GLU A 73 2.90 11.17 -0.24
N VAL A 74 3.44 9.99 0.04
CA VAL A 74 4.36 9.81 1.16
C VAL A 74 5.78 10.15 0.70
N PRO A 75 6.46 11.11 1.35
CA PRO A 75 7.80 11.52 0.92
C PRO A 75 8.75 10.32 0.88
N ALA A 76 9.67 10.35 -0.09
CA ALA A 76 10.71 9.34 -0.15
C ALA A 76 11.56 9.40 1.12
N ALA A 77 11.83 8.24 1.72
CA ALA A 77 12.86 8.13 2.73
C ALA A 77 14.24 8.29 2.08
N ASP A 78 15.23 8.83 2.81
CA ASP A 78 16.61 8.94 2.31
C ASP A 78 17.09 7.59 1.76
N ALA A 79 17.31 7.57 0.44
CA ALA A 79 17.26 6.39 -0.41
C ALA A 79 18.50 5.48 -0.35
N ARG A 80 19.11 5.29 0.83
CA ARG A 80 20.31 4.46 0.95
C ARG A 80 20.05 2.96 1.08
N ARG A 81 18.78 2.51 1.22
CA ARG A 81 18.46 1.09 1.50
C ARG A 81 17.46 0.42 0.57
N ALA A 82 16.75 1.14 -0.30
CA ALA A 82 15.72 0.52 -1.16
C ALA A 82 16.32 0.02 -2.49
N ARG A 83 17.11 -1.05 -2.46
CA ARG A 83 17.47 -1.81 -3.67
C ARG A 83 17.42 -3.30 -3.38
N GLY A 84 16.32 -3.94 -3.76
CA GLY A 84 16.15 -5.39 -3.79
C GLY A 84 15.07 -5.74 -4.82
N GLY A 85 15.36 -6.70 -5.70
CA GLY A 85 14.58 -7.06 -6.88
C GLY A 85 13.20 -7.60 -6.53
N ALA A 86 12.21 -6.72 -6.46
CA ALA A 86 10.82 -7.11 -6.40
C ALA A 86 10.32 -7.44 -7.81
N ASP A 87 9.89 -8.68 -8.02
CA ASP A 87 9.46 -9.19 -9.33
C ASP A 87 8.09 -8.62 -9.77
N THR A 88 7.30 -8.11 -8.83
CA THR A 88 6.00 -7.48 -9.09
C THR A 88 5.99 -6.02 -8.69
N GLU A 89 5.17 -5.23 -9.38
CA GLU A 89 4.95 -3.82 -9.04
C GLU A 89 4.44 -3.65 -7.61
N GLU A 90 3.52 -4.52 -7.19
CA GLU A 90 2.98 -4.55 -5.83
C GLU A 90 4.08 -4.75 -4.79
N ALA A 91 4.94 -5.76 -4.97
CA ALA A 91 6.05 -6.03 -4.06
C ALA A 91 7.05 -4.87 -4.02
N ARG A 92 7.27 -4.17 -5.15
CA ARG A 92 8.16 -3.00 -5.22
C ARG A 92 7.59 -1.83 -4.42
N LEU A 93 6.31 -1.52 -4.63
CA LEU A 93 5.61 -0.45 -3.93
C LEU A 93 5.55 -0.74 -2.43
N LEU A 94 5.20 -1.97 -2.05
CA LEU A 94 5.17 -2.41 -0.66
C LEU A 94 6.55 -2.28 0.01
N ALA A 95 7.61 -2.74 -0.64
CA ALA A 95 8.97 -2.60 -0.11
C ALA A 95 9.37 -1.12 0.09
N ALA A 96 8.98 -0.24 -0.83
CA ALA A 96 9.20 1.20 -0.69
C ALA A 96 8.42 1.79 0.49
N GLN A 97 7.19 1.32 0.73
CA GLN A 97 6.39 1.72 1.88
C GLN A 97 6.96 1.21 3.21
N VAL A 98 7.46 -0.02 3.27
CA VAL A 98 8.18 -0.54 4.46
C VAL A 98 9.39 0.33 4.78
N ALA A 99 10.19 0.70 3.78
CA ALA A 99 11.33 1.58 3.99
C ALA A 99 10.91 2.97 4.53
N ARG A 100 9.80 3.53 4.03
CA ARG A 100 9.22 4.79 4.53
C ARG A 100 8.70 4.66 5.96
N ALA A 101 7.99 3.59 6.28
CA ALA A 101 7.45 3.32 7.61
C ALA A 101 8.54 3.18 8.67
N ARG A 102 9.70 2.61 8.30
CA ARG A 102 10.87 2.51 9.18
C ARG A 102 11.61 3.84 9.37
N ALA A 103 11.53 4.75 8.41
CA ALA A 103 12.33 5.97 8.38
C ALA A 103 11.59 7.22 8.87
N LEU A 104 10.28 7.31 8.60
CA LEU A 104 9.46 8.49 8.87
C LEU A 104 8.70 8.33 10.19
N PRO A 105 8.87 9.24 11.17
CA PRO A 105 8.18 9.15 12.45
C PRO A 105 6.66 9.38 12.33
N ASP A 106 6.23 10.14 11.33
CA ASP A 106 4.83 10.49 11.05
C ASP A 106 4.19 9.61 9.96
N TYR A 107 4.82 8.49 9.59
CA TYR A 107 4.34 7.61 8.53
C TYR A 107 2.89 7.15 8.75
N TRP A 108 2.59 6.61 9.93
CA TRP A 108 1.27 6.03 10.21
C TRP A 108 0.16 7.08 10.20
N GLN A 109 0.44 8.29 10.68
CA GLN A 109 -0.52 9.40 10.61
C GLN A 109 -0.83 9.79 9.15
N ARG A 110 0.18 9.78 8.28
CA ARG A 110 -0.02 10.02 6.83
C ARG A 110 -0.79 8.87 6.19
N PHE A 111 -0.44 7.63 6.52
CA PHE A 111 -1.13 6.45 6.05
C PHE A 111 -2.62 6.55 6.37
N GLU A 112 -2.98 6.79 7.63
CA GLU A 112 -4.38 6.94 8.07
C GLU A 112 -5.11 8.08 7.34
N THR A 113 -4.45 9.22 7.15
CA THR A 113 -5.01 10.36 6.40
C THR A 113 -5.30 9.97 4.95
N LEU A 114 -4.37 9.27 4.30
CA LEU A 114 -4.51 8.80 2.93
C LEU A 114 -5.54 7.67 2.81
N SER A 115 -5.63 6.76 3.79
CA SER A 115 -6.65 5.73 3.89
C SER A 115 -8.06 6.34 3.98
N ALA A 116 -8.24 7.32 4.87
CA ALA A 116 -9.52 8.02 5.01
C ALA A 116 -9.92 8.73 3.72
N ARG A 117 -8.96 9.39 3.05
CA ARG A 117 -9.20 10.02 1.73
C ARG A 117 -9.56 9.00 0.66
N PHE A 118 -8.81 7.91 0.56
CA PHE A 118 -9.05 6.83 -0.41
C PHE A 118 -10.44 6.20 -0.25
N LEU A 119 -10.89 6.01 1.00
CA LEU A 119 -12.20 5.47 1.33
C LEU A 119 -13.36 6.46 1.18
N ALA A 120 -13.07 7.77 1.14
CA ALA A 120 -14.05 8.83 0.94
C ALA A 120 -14.27 9.17 -0.54
N GLU A 121 -13.30 8.88 -1.41
CA GLU A 121 -13.48 9.07 -2.84
C GLU A 121 -14.60 8.16 -3.36
N PRO A 122 -15.64 8.72 -4.02
CA PRO A 122 -16.69 7.90 -4.59
C PRO A 122 -16.07 6.94 -5.59
N ALA A 123 -16.49 5.68 -5.54
CA ALA A 123 -16.10 4.64 -6.47
C ALA A 123 -16.46 5.10 -7.89
N SER A 124 -15.54 5.76 -8.60
CA SER A 124 -15.82 6.23 -9.95
C SER A 124 -16.25 5.01 -10.75
N SER A 125 -17.48 5.11 -11.24
CA SER A 125 -18.08 4.21 -12.23
C SER A 125 -17.03 3.88 -13.29
N GLY A 126 -16.92 2.60 -13.64
CA GLY A 126 -15.74 1.97 -14.25
C GLY A 126 -15.40 2.36 -15.70
N GLY A 127 -15.49 3.64 -16.08
CA GLY A 127 -15.19 4.10 -17.44
C GLY A 127 -14.37 5.38 -17.55
N GLU A 128 -14.40 6.29 -16.57
CA GLU A 128 -13.96 7.68 -16.82
C GLU A 128 -12.56 8.04 -16.30
N ARG A 129 -11.98 7.27 -15.35
CA ARG A 129 -10.66 7.59 -14.77
C ARG A 129 -9.46 7.40 -15.69
N ARG A 130 -9.62 6.76 -16.87
CA ARG A 130 -8.56 6.71 -17.88
C ARG A 130 -8.33 8.08 -18.57
N GLY A 131 -9.32 8.98 -18.54
CA GLY A 131 -9.22 10.31 -19.17
C GLY A 131 -8.70 11.42 -18.26
N VAL A 132 -8.88 11.30 -16.94
CA VAL A 132 -8.53 12.38 -16.00
C VAL A 132 -7.04 12.36 -15.65
N LEU A 133 -6.44 11.19 -15.49
CA LEU A 133 -4.99 11.06 -15.26
C LEU A 133 -4.17 11.47 -16.50
N ALA A 134 -4.70 11.29 -17.72
CA ALA A 134 -4.06 11.76 -18.95
C ALA A 134 -3.97 13.30 -19.04
N ARG A 135 -4.88 14.04 -18.39
CA ARG A 135 -4.88 15.52 -18.40
C ARG A 135 -3.93 16.13 -17.37
N LEU A 136 -3.55 15.40 -16.33
CA LEU A 136 -2.66 15.91 -15.28
C LEU A 136 -1.18 15.66 -15.57
N PHE A 137 -0.84 14.65 -16.38
CA PHE A 137 0.55 14.33 -16.74
C PHE A 137 0.90 14.63 -18.21
N GLY A 138 0.01 15.26 -18.96
CA GLY A 138 0.17 15.52 -20.40
C GLY A 138 0.43 16.97 -20.76
N ARG A 139 1.47 17.61 -20.21
CA ARG A 139 2.13 18.77 -20.85
C ARG A 139 3.50 19.07 -20.22
N SER A 140 4.56 18.51 -20.80
CA SER A 140 5.86 19.16 -21.10
C SER A 140 6.70 18.20 -21.91
#